data_AF-X0VJU0-F1
#
_entry.id   AF-X0VJU0-F1
#
_cell.length_a   1.000
_cell.length_b   1.000
_cell.length_c   1.000
_cell.angle_alpha   90.00
_cell.angle_beta   90.00
_cell.angle_gamma   90.00
#
_symmetry.space_group_name_H-M   'P 1'
#
loop_
_entity.id
_entity.type
_entity.pdbx_description
1 polymer ?
#
loop_
_entity_poly.entity_id
_entity_poly.type
_entity_poly.pdbx_seq_one_letter_code
_entity_poly.pdbx_strand_id
1 'polypeptide(L)'
;NDRPVSEFLLKHIGGESYFNGTFTLKDIQLWFPNGLGEQYLYSFEFKLKYKDIEVYSEEKKIGLRIIELIRKKDIEGESFIFAVNGKRIFAKGANWIPADNILTWIKSEDYEKLLYMAREANMNMLRIWGGGIYEDEQFYKLCDKLGIMVWQDFMFACAEYPDHLEWFRNLSNKEVREIVRKLRYHTSITLWCGNNEINWGFDEWPMMTHKVDGEYLGNKLYLHDFPMICAQEDPSRPYWPSSPYGGDKANSASSGDYHIWNVWSG
;
A
#
# COMPACT_ATOMS: atom_id res chain seq x y z
N ASN A 1 -25.49 14.87 -20.88
CA ASN A 1 -24.27 14.27 -20.31
C ASN A 1 -24.67 12.97 -19.64
N ASP A 2 -24.63 11.86 -20.36
CA ASP A 2 -25.06 10.52 -19.91
C ASP A 2 -24.07 9.88 -18.95
N ARG A 3 -23.62 10.62 -17.91
CA ARG A 3 -22.79 10.04 -16.86
C ARG A 3 -23.67 9.11 -16.03
N PRO A 4 -23.29 7.83 -15.84
CA PRO A 4 -24.02 6.95 -14.94
C PRO A 4 -24.08 7.55 -13.54
N VAL A 5 -25.27 7.63 -12.96
CA VAL A 5 -25.49 8.07 -11.57
C VAL A 5 -26.11 6.92 -10.80
N SER A 6 -25.69 6.73 -9.56
CA SER A 6 -26.31 5.79 -8.63
C SER A 6 -26.48 6.48 -7.28
N GLU A 7 -27.65 6.29 -6.67
CA GLU A 7 -28.00 6.89 -5.39
C GLU A 7 -28.07 5.81 -4.32
N PHE A 8 -27.46 6.08 -3.17
CA PHE A 8 -27.37 5.15 -2.05
C PHE A 8 -27.88 5.81 -0.78
N LEU A 9 -28.67 5.07 0.01
CA LEU A 9 -29.19 5.57 1.28
C LEU A 9 -28.10 5.48 2.36
N LEU A 10 -27.99 6.56 3.15
CA LEU A 10 -27.18 6.56 4.36
C LEU A 10 -27.86 5.75 5.47
N LYS A 11 -27.04 4.99 6.19
CA LYS A 11 -27.38 4.27 7.41
C LYS A 11 -26.65 4.92 8.57
N HIS A 12 -27.37 5.18 9.65
CA HIS A 12 -26.79 5.75 10.88
C HIS A 12 -26.56 4.64 11.89
N ILE A 13 -25.30 4.43 12.30
CA ILE A 13 -24.90 3.38 13.24
C ILE A 13 -23.91 3.99 14.23
N GLY A 14 -24.23 3.98 15.52
CA GLY A 14 -23.28 4.38 16.57
C GLY A 14 -22.81 5.84 16.50
N GLY A 15 -23.60 6.75 15.95
CA GLY A 15 -23.22 8.17 15.75
C GLY A 15 -22.46 8.44 14.45
N GLU A 16 -22.13 7.42 13.67
CA GLU A 16 -21.53 7.55 12.33
C GLU A 16 -22.57 7.27 11.23
N SER A 17 -22.30 7.80 10.04
CA SER A 17 -23.16 7.63 8.85
C SER A 17 -22.39 6.88 7.78
N TYR A 18 -22.98 5.80 7.27
CA TYR A 18 -22.37 4.90 6.29
C TYR A 18 -23.28 4.72 5.08
N PHE A 19 -22.70 4.53 3.91
CA PHE A 19 -23.41 3.96 2.77
C PHE A 19 -22.62 2.78 2.21
N ASN A 20 -23.32 1.85 1.57
CA ASN A 20 -22.73 0.80 0.77
C ASN A 20 -23.63 0.60 -0.45
N GLY A 21 -23.01 0.37 -1.61
CA GLY A 21 -23.68 0.32 -2.88
C GLY A 21 -22.82 -0.31 -3.94
N THR A 22 -23.45 -0.79 -4.99
CA THR A 22 -22.77 -1.26 -6.20
C THR A 22 -23.39 -0.57 -7.40
N PHE A 23 -22.56 -0.24 -8.38
CA PHE A 23 -22.99 0.22 -9.69
C PHE A 23 -22.13 -0.48 -10.74
N THR A 24 -22.67 -0.63 -11.95
CA THR A 24 -21.99 -1.33 -13.04
C THR A 24 -21.60 -0.35 -14.12
N LEU A 25 -20.34 -0.41 -14.53
CA LEU A 25 -19.84 0.25 -15.73
C LEU A 25 -19.66 -0.79 -16.83
N LYS A 26 -20.06 -0.46 -18.05
CA LYS A 26 -19.81 -1.27 -19.25
C LYS A 26 -18.67 -0.67 -20.05
N ASP A 27 -18.02 -1.49 -20.87
CA ASP A 27 -16.98 -1.07 -21.81
C ASP A 27 -15.86 -0.24 -21.16
N ILE A 28 -15.39 -0.71 -20.00
CA ILE A 28 -14.38 0.00 -19.20
C ILE A 28 -12.98 -0.07 -19.83
N GLN A 29 -12.22 1.00 -19.65
CA GLN A 29 -10.79 1.05 -19.93
C GLN A 29 -10.03 0.80 -18.63
N LEU A 30 -9.14 -0.18 -18.66
CA LEU A 30 -8.37 -0.57 -17.48
C LEU A 30 -7.12 0.30 -17.33
N TRP A 31 -6.71 0.51 -16.08
CA TRP A 31 -5.42 1.10 -15.77
C TRP A 31 -4.32 0.02 -15.82
N PHE A 32 -3.19 0.35 -16.44
CA PHE A 32 -1.99 -0.49 -16.47
C PHE A 32 -0.76 0.28 -15.98
N PRO A 33 0.20 -0.41 -15.34
CA PRO A 33 1.46 0.19 -14.95
C PRO A 33 2.35 0.51 -16.17
N ASN A 34 3.38 1.31 -15.94
CA ASN A 34 4.33 1.76 -16.94
C ASN A 34 4.94 0.56 -17.70
N GLY A 35 4.84 0.60 -19.02
CA GLY A 35 5.29 -0.46 -19.92
C GLY A 35 4.30 -1.59 -20.19
N LEU A 36 3.10 -1.61 -19.58
CA LEU A 36 2.07 -2.65 -19.84
C LEU A 36 0.80 -2.15 -20.53
N GLY A 37 0.60 -0.84 -20.64
CA GLY A 37 -0.57 -0.24 -21.29
C GLY A 37 -0.78 1.20 -20.84
N GLU A 38 -2.00 1.70 -21.06
CA GLU A 38 -2.41 3.06 -20.70
C GLU A 38 -2.79 3.18 -19.22
N GLN A 39 -2.56 4.36 -18.65
CA GLN A 39 -2.89 4.71 -17.26
C GLN A 39 -4.27 5.36 -17.19
N TYR A 40 -5.33 4.68 -17.65
CA TYR A 40 -6.65 5.30 -17.69
C TYR A 40 -7.21 5.55 -16.28
N LEU A 41 -7.64 6.79 -16.02
CA LEU A 41 -8.21 7.23 -14.73
C LEU A 41 -9.60 7.84 -14.94
N TYR A 42 -10.61 7.31 -14.26
CA TYR A 42 -11.97 7.85 -14.26
C TYR A 42 -12.13 8.92 -13.18
N SER A 43 -12.96 9.95 -13.46
CA SER A 43 -13.52 10.83 -12.43
C SER A 43 -14.69 10.15 -11.75
N PHE A 44 -14.58 9.89 -10.45
CA PHE A 44 -15.71 9.55 -9.60
C PHE A 44 -16.06 10.75 -8.73
N GLU A 45 -17.28 11.27 -8.91
CA GLU A 45 -17.81 12.38 -8.12
C GLU A 45 -18.79 11.82 -7.09
N PHE A 46 -18.53 12.11 -5.82
CA PHE A 46 -19.40 11.76 -4.70
C PHE A 46 -20.14 13.03 -4.28
N LYS A 47 -21.45 12.91 -4.08
CA LYS A 47 -22.32 14.01 -3.64
C LYS A 47 -23.17 13.53 -2.48
N LEU A 48 -23.10 14.24 -1.35
CA LEU A 48 -24.01 14.06 -0.24
C LEU A 48 -25.14 15.08 -0.37
N LYS A 49 -26.39 14.61 -0.37
CA LYS A 49 -27.58 15.45 -0.41
C LYS A 49 -28.37 15.32 0.89
N TYR A 50 -28.88 16.44 1.39
CA TYR A 50 -29.86 16.50 2.48
C TYR A 50 -31.09 17.27 2.00
N LYS A 51 -32.26 16.62 1.97
CA LYS A 51 -33.51 17.20 1.41
C LYS A 51 -33.31 17.76 0.00
N ASP A 52 -32.68 16.97 -0.87
CA ASP A 52 -32.35 17.30 -2.27
C ASP A 52 -31.35 18.46 -2.47
N ILE A 53 -30.79 19.01 -1.39
CA ILE A 53 -29.73 20.03 -1.43
C ILE A 53 -28.39 19.33 -1.30
N GLU A 54 -27.47 19.59 -2.23
CA GLU A 54 -26.06 19.16 -2.10
C GLU A 54 -25.43 19.88 -0.90
N VAL A 55 -24.96 19.11 0.09
CA VAL A 55 -24.30 19.63 1.29
C VAL A 55 -22.80 19.34 1.31
N TYR A 56 -22.34 18.43 0.45
CA TYR A 56 -20.94 18.08 0.29
C TYR A 56 -20.71 17.41 -1.06
N SER A 57 -19.56 17.66 -1.68
CA SER A 57 -19.10 16.94 -2.85
C SER A 57 -17.58 16.77 -2.83
N GLU A 58 -17.13 15.66 -3.41
CA GLU A 58 -15.71 15.40 -3.66
C GLU A 58 -15.53 14.66 -4.98
N GLU A 59 -14.38 14.86 -5.62
CA GLU A 59 -13.97 14.11 -6.81
C GLU A 59 -12.71 13.30 -6.50
N LYS A 60 -12.68 12.04 -6.95
CA LYS A 60 -11.51 11.16 -6.93
C LYS A 60 -11.20 10.67 -8.33
N LYS A 61 -9.92 10.66 -8.70
CA LYS A 61 -9.42 9.99 -9.91
C LYS A 61 -9.08 8.54 -9.57
N ILE A 62 -9.73 7.57 -10.21
CA ILE A 62 -9.54 6.15 -9.92
C ILE A 62 -9.37 5.38 -11.23
N GLY A 63 -8.31 4.61 -11.32
CA GLY A 63 -8.08 3.63 -12.37
C GLY A 63 -8.63 2.27 -11.97
N LEU A 64 -9.34 1.63 -12.90
CA LEU A 64 -9.92 0.31 -12.68
C LEU A 64 -8.89 -0.75 -13.07
N ARG A 65 -8.49 -1.59 -12.11
CA ARG A 65 -7.60 -2.72 -12.34
C ARG A 65 -7.86 -3.83 -11.32
N ILE A 66 -7.33 -5.01 -11.63
CA ILE A 66 -7.15 -6.10 -10.67
C ILE A 66 -5.65 -6.21 -10.39
N ILE A 67 -5.28 -6.32 -9.12
CA ILE A 67 -3.90 -6.58 -8.68
C ILE A 67 -3.86 -7.90 -7.92
N GLU A 68 -2.88 -8.74 -8.23
CA GLU A 68 -2.67 -10.03 -7.57
C GLU A 68 -1.18 -10.18 -7.22
N LEU A 69 -0.91 -10.75 -6.05
CA LEU A 69 0.40 -11.27 -5.67
C LEU A 69 0.38 -12.79 -5.81
N ILE A 70 0.97 -13.30 -6.88
CA ILE A 70 1.01 -14.72 -7.19
C ILE A 70 2.07 -15.40 -6.33
N ARG A 71 1.61 -16.26 -5.42
CA ARG A 71 2.42 -17.13 -4.56
C ARG A 71 2.13 -18.59 -4.86
N LYS A 72 2.95 -19.21 -5.71
CA LYS A 72 2.81 -20.60 -6.14
C LYS A 72 4.12 -21.33 -5.90
N LYS A 73 4.03 -22.54 -5.34
CA LYS A 73 5.19 -23.41 -5.19
C LYS A 73 5.64 -23.96 -6.55
N ASP A 74 6.93 -23.97 -6.78
CA ASP A 74 7.59 -24.57 -7.93
C ASP A 74 8.92 -25.24 -7.54
N ILE A 75 9.79 -25.52 -8.51
CA ILE A 75 11.07 -26.19 -8.28
C ILE A 75 12.11 -25.29 -7.58
N GLU A 76 11.95 -23.97 -7.66
CA GLU A 76 12.86 -22.99 -7.06
C GLU A 76 12.38 -22.54 -5.67
N GLY A 77 11.12 -22.79 -5.34
CA GLY A 77 10.55 -22.59 -4.02
C GLY A 77 9.11 -22.09 -4.08
N GLU A 78 8.84 -20.86 -3.67
CA GLU A 78 7.54 -20.20 -3.82
C GLU A 78 7.69 -18.83 -4.50
N SER A 79 6.93 -18.63 -5.58
CA SER A 79 6.96 -17.38 -6.35
C SER A 79 6.52 -16.16 -5.54
N PHE A 80 7.07 -14.99 -5.86
CA PHE A 80 6.58 -13.69 -5.40
C PHE A 80 6.43 -12.76 -6.61
N ILE A 81 5.30 -12.87 -7.32
CA ILE A 81 5.10 -12.24 -8.64
C ILE A 81 3.86 -11.36 -8.63
N PHE A 82 4.01 -10.08 -8.95
CA PHE A 82 2.89 -9.19 -9.20
C PHE A 82 2.23 -9.51 -10.54
N ALA A 83 0.89 -9.45 -10.58
CA ALA A 83 0.12 -9.48 -11.80
C ALA A 83 -0.95 -8.38 -11.80
N VAL A 84 -1.03 -7.61 -12.89
CA VAL A 84 -2.04 -6.57 -13.08
C VAL A 84 -2.94 -6.97 -14.25
N ASN A 85 -4.25 -7.02 -14.01
CA ASN A 85 -5.25 -7.42 -15.01
C ASN A 85 -4.92 -8.78 -15.66
N GLY A 86 -4.45 -9.75 -14.85
CA GLY A 86 -4.04 -11.08 -15.29
C GLY A 86 -2.69 -11.16 -16.00
N LYS A 87 -1.97 -10.03 -16.18
CA LYS A 87 -0.64 -10.00 -16.79
C LYS A 87 0.44 -9.93 -15.72
N ARG A 88 1.32 -10.93 -15.67
CA ARG A 88 2.51 -10.91 -14.80
C ARG A 88 3.41 -9.73 -15.16
N ILE A 89 3.93 -9.05 -14.15
CA ILE A 89 4.85 -7.92 -14.31
C ILE A 89 6.10 -8.15 -13.48
N PHE A 90 7.26 -7.97 -14.12
CA PHE A 90 8.53 -7.88 -13.41
C PHE A 90 8.65 -6.46 -12.83
N ALA A 91 8.73 -6.36 -11.50
CA ALA A 91 8.89 -5.10 -10.80
C ALA A 91 10.30 -4.54 -11.05
N LYS A 92 10.37 -3.39 -11.72
CA LYS A 92 11.60 -2.63 -11.98
C LYS A 92 11.48 -1.32 -11.23
N GLY A 93 12.38 -1.07 -10.30
CA GLY A 93 12.14 0.01 -9.35
C GLY A 93 13.28 0.27 -8.39
N ALA A 94 12.95 1.07 -7.39
CA ALA A 94 13.82 1.43 -6.29
C ALA A 94 13.02 1.58 -4.99
N ASN A 95 13.73 1.63 -3.86
CA ASN A 95 13.16 2.08 -2.59
C ASN A 95 13.15 3.62 -2.58
N TRP A 96 12.03 4.19 -2.17
CA TRP A 96 11.81 5.61 -2.02
C TRP A 96 11.83 5.97 -0.52
N ILE A 97 12.58 7.02 -0.20
CA ILE A 97 12.71 7.60 1.15
C ILE A 97 12.35 9.09 1.10
N PRO A 98 12.03 9.74 2.24
CA PRO A 98 11.71 11.16 2.27
C PRO A 98 12.71 12.00 1.46
N ALA A 99 12.18 12.81 0.55
CA ALA A 99 13.01 13.58 -0.40
C ALA A 99 13.79 14.73 0.26
N ASP A 100 13.47 15.05 1.53
CA ASP A 100 14.18 16.03 2.34
C ASP A 100 14.10 15.63 3.83
N ASN A 101 15.04 16.13 4.64
CA ASN A 101 14.97 16.02 6.11
C ASN A 101 13.93 16.97 6.70
N ILE A 102 13.64 18.09 6.04
CA ILE A 102 12.62 19.06 6.42
C ILE A 102 11.43 18.88 5.48
N LEU A 103 10.52 17.98 5.87
CA LEU A 103 9.40 17.52 5.03
C LEU A 103 8.53 18.65 4.47
N THR A 104 8.38 19.74 5.21
CA THR A 104 7.57 20.90 4.80
C THR A 104 8.21 21.76 3.71
N TRP A 105 9.47 21.49 3.34
CA TRP A 105 10.15 22.20 2.25
C TRP A 105 9.94 21.55 0.90
N ILE A 106 9.52 20.27 0.88
CA ILE A 106 9.25 19.53 -0.35
C ILE A 106 8.05 20.18 -1.06
N LYS A 107 8.23 20.49 -2.34
CA LYS A 107 7.18 21.07 -3.18
C LYS A 107 6.66 20.05 -4.17
N SER A 108 5.51 20.35 -4.78
CA SER A 108 4.91 19.49 -5.80
C SER A 108 5.84 19.26 -6.99
N GLU A 109 6.64 20.26 -7.37
CA GLU A 109 7.61 20.17 -8.47
C GLU A 109 8.75 19.19 -8.19
N ASP A 110 9.12 19.01 -6.91
CA ASP A 110 10.16 18.07 -6.51
C ASP A 110 9.69 16.63 -6.74
N TYR A 111 8.44 16.32 -6.36
CA TYR A 111 7.81 15.03 -6.65
C TYR A 111 7.68 14.78 -8.15
N GLU A 112 7.23 15.79 -8.91
CA GLU A 112 7.11 15.67 -10.36
C GLU A 112 8.46 15.30 -10.97
N LYS A 113 9.51 16.07 -10.67
CA LYS A 113 10.85 15.81 -11.19
C LYS A 113 11.32 14.38 -10.90
N LEU A 114 11.25 13.94 -9.65
CA LEU A 114 11.73 12.61 -9.24
C LEU A 114 10.92 11.47 -9.86
N LEU A 115 9.59 11.61 -9.92
CA LEU A 115 8.72 10.56 -10.46
C LEU A 115 8.76 10.48 -12.00
N TYR A 116 8.94 11.61 -12.69
CA TYR A 116 9.21 11.59 -14.13
C TYR A 116 10.56 10.94 -14.42
N MET A 117 11.61 11.22 -13.64
CA MET A 117 12.89 10.51 -13.78
C MET A 117 12.74 8.99 -13.58
N ALA A 118 11.97 8.55 -12.57
CA ALA A 118 11.69 7.14 -12.38
C ALA A 118 10.96 6.50 -13.58
N ARG A 119 9.94 7.20 -14.12
CA ARG A 119 9.23 6.76 -15.33
C ARG A 119 10.16 6.66 -16.55
N GLU A 120 10.98 7.68 -16.79
CA GLU A 120 11.93 7.75 -17.90
C GLU A 120 13.04 6.70 -17.78
N ALA A 121 13.41 6.33 -16.56
CA ALA A 121 14.29 5.20 -16.26
C ALA A 121 13.61 3.82 -16.47
N ASN A 122 12.39 3.79 -17.02
CA ASN A 122 11.59 2.59 -17.26
C ASN A 122 11.23 1.82 -15.98
N MET A 123 11.19 2.51 -14.82
CA MET A 123 10.67 1.93 -13.59
C MET A 123 9.14 1.81 -13.67
N ASN A 124 8.62 0.77 -13.04
CA ASN A 124 7.20 0.50 -12.92
C ASN A 124 6.75 0.28 -11.47
N MET A 125 7.67 0.33 -10.50
CA MET A 125 7.35 0.22 -9.08
C MET A 125 8.31 1.08 -8.23
N LEU A 126 7.78 1.69 -7.16
CA LEU A 126 8.56 2.26 -6.06
C LEU A 126 8.06 1.66 -4.75
N ARG A 127 8.98 1.31 -3.86
CA ARG A 127 8.65 0.92 -2.48
C ARG A 127 8.82 2.11 -1.56
N ILE A 128 7.73 2.59 -0.95
CA ILE A 128 7.84 3.58 0.13
C ILE A 128 8.33 2.85 1.37
N TRP A 129 9.56 3.14 1.77
CA TRP A 129 10.22 2.45 2.86
C TRP A 129 9.67 2.86 4.23
N GLY A 130 9.42 1.86 5.09
CA GLY A 130 8.71 2.02 6.37
C GLY A 130 9.40 2.82 7.49
N GLY A 131 10.58 3.39 7.30
CA GLY A 131 11.12 4.36 8.28
C GLY A 131 11.04 5.82 7.80
N GLY A 132 10.33 6.06 6.70
CA GLY A 132 10.04 7.38 6.17
C GLY A 132 8.71 7.92 6.68
N ILE A 133 7.89 8.41 5.74
CA ILE A 133 6.53 8.88 6.00
C ILE A 133 5.56 8.26 5.01
N TYR A 134 4.26 8.33 5.32
CA TYR A 134 3.24 8.23 4.28
C TYR A 134 3.27 9.53 3.47
N GLU A 135 3.51 9.41 2.19
CA GLU A 135 3.76 10.56 1.32
C GLU A 135 2.59 11.53 1.15
N ASP A 136 2.89 12.70 0.57
CA ASP A 136 1.85 13.65 0.18
C ASP A 136 0.92 13.06 -0.88
N GLU A 137 -0.35 13.49 -0.91
CA GLU A 137 -1.34 13.01 -1.90
C GLU A 137 -0.85 13.22 -3.35
N GLN A 138 -0.08 14.28 -3.59
CA GLN A 138 0.51 14.56 -4.90
C GLN A 138 1.45 13.44 -5.38
N PHE A 139 2.21 12.81 -4.49
CA PHE A 139 3.06 11.67 -4.84
C PHE A 139 2.22 10.54 -5.46
N TYR A 140 1.16 10.13 -4.76
CA TYR A 140 0.33 9.02 -5.21
C TYR A 140 -0.47 9.37 -6.47
N LYS A 141 -0.96 10.63 -6.60
CA LYS A 141 -1.61 11.12 -7.84
C LYS A 141 -0.67 11.05 -9.03
N LEU A 142 0.61 11.40 -8.84
CA LEU A 142 1.62 11.29 -9.88
C LEU A 142 1.92 9.84 -10.20
N CYS A 143 2.07 8.96 -9.21
CA CYS A 143 2.22 7.52 -9.43
C CYS A 143 1.04 6.91 -10.20
N ASP A 144 -0.21 7.31 -9.86
CA ASP A 144 -1.42 6.92 -10.57
C ASP A 144 -1.35 7.34 -12.05
N LYS A 145 -0.98 8.60 -12.32
CA LYS A 145 -0.88 9.15 -13.67
C LYS A 145 0.27 8.53 -14.48
N LEU A 146 1.40 8.28 -13.83
CA LEU A 146 2.63 7.83 -14.47
C LEU A 146 2.73 6.30 -14.61
N GLY A 147 1.82 5.56 -13.98
CA GLY A 147 1.82 4.10 -14.04
C GLY A 147 2.87 3.47 -13.13
N ILE A 148 3.32 4.19 -12.10
CA ILE A 148 4.30 3.69 -11.14
C ILE A 148 3.52 3.00 -10.04
N MET A 149 3.67 1.67 -9.93
CA MET A 149 3.11 0.91 -8.81
C MET A 149 3.79 1.31 -7.51
N VAL A 150 3.04 1.28 -6.41
CA VAL A 150 3.54 1.58 -5.08
C VAL A 150 3.41 0.35 -4.20
N TRP A 151 4.54 -0.08 -3.66
CA TRP A 151 4.60 -0.97 -2.50
C TRP A 151 4.64 -0.05 -1.28
N GLN A 152 3.58 -0.05 -0.47
CA GLN A 152 3.45 0.86 0.66
C GLN A 152 3.71 0.12 1.96
N ASP A 153 4.86 0.38 2.59
CA ASP A 153 5.07 -0.04 3.97
C ASP A 153 4.21 0.80 4.93
N PHE A 154 3.83 0.24 6.07
CA PHE A 154 3.49 1.03 7.25
C PHE A 154 4.78 1.52 7.92
N MET A 155 4.69 2.62 8.67
CA MET A 155 5.87 3.37 9.14
C MET A 155 6.56 2.73 10.36
N PHE A 156 6.96 1.47 10.20
CA PHE A 156 7.73 0.66 11.14
C PHE A 156 8.98 0.09 10.46
N ALA A 157 10.16 0.30 11.05
CA ALA A 157 11.41 -0.17 10.45
C ALA A 157 12.47 -0.52 11.50
N CYS A 158 13.14 -1.67 11.31
CA CYS A 158 14.40 -2.05 11.95
C CYS A 158 14.44 -1.96 13.50
N ALA A 159 13.29 -2.02 14.17
CA ALA A 159 13.19 -1.85 15.61
C ALA A 159 12.10 -2.76 16.20
N GLU A 160 12.24 -3.07 17.48
CA GLU A 160 11.22 -3.75 18.28
C GLU A 160 10.18 -2.72 18.76
N TYR A 161 8.91 -2.94 18.43
CA TYR A 161 7.84 -2.00 18.79
C TYR A 161 6.96 -2.56 19.92
N PRO A 162 6.56 -1.75 20.91
CA PRO A 162 5.92 -2.24 22.13
C PRO A 162 4.42 -2.48 21.97
N ASP A 163 4.03 -3.37 21.05
CA ASP A 163 2.64 -3.74 20.72
C ASP A 163 1.88 -4.48 21.83
N HIS A 164 2.58 -4.95 22.87
CA HIS A 164 1.98 -5.46 24.10
C HIS A 164 1.35 -4.34 24.94
N LEU A 165 1.77 -3.09 24.76
CA LEU A 165 1.16 -1.93 25.42
C LEU A 165 -0.11 -1.54 24.68
N GLU A 166 -1.25 -1.65 25.37
CA GLU A 166 -2.57 -1.40 24.78
C GLU A 166 -2.68 -0.01 24.11
N TRP A 167 -2.14 1.03 24.74
CA TRP A 167 -2.17 2.39 24.17
C TRP A 167 -1.42 2.47 22.83
N PHE A 168 -0.28 1.79 22.70
CA PHE A 168 0.56 1.81 21.50
C PHE A 168 -0.10 1.02 20.38
N ARG A 169 -0.62 -0.16 20.71
CA ARG A 169 -1.36 -1.03 19.79
C ARG A 169 -2.60 -0.31 19.25
N ASN A 170 -3.38 0.31 20.13
CA ASN A 170 -4.58 1.07 19.74
C ASN A 170 -4.23 2.28 18.85
N LEU A 171 -3.17 3.01 19.17
CA LEU A 171 -2.71 4.13 18.36
C LEU A 171 -2.25 3.68 16.97
N SER A 172 -1.44 2.63 16.90
CA SER A 172 -0.93 2.04 15.64
C SER A 172 -2.08 1.55 14.76
N ASN A 173 -3.05 0.84 15.34
CA ASN A 173 -4.23 0.36 14.62
C ASN A 173 -5.12 1.49 14.11
N LYS A 174 -5.23 2.58 14.88
CA LYS A 174 -5.95 3.78 14.44
C LYS A 174 -5.24 4.42 13.24
N GLU A 175 -3.92 4.64 13.34
CA GLU A 175 -3.11 5.19 12.25
C GLU A 175 -3.26 4.37 10.97
N VAL A 176 -3.01 3.06 11.03
CA VAL A 176 -3.10 2.17 9.87
C VAL A 176 -4.50 2.21 9.24
N ARG A 177 -5.56 2.19 10.05
CA ARG A 177 -6.94 2.28 9.54
C ARG A 177 -7.19 3.60 8.83
N GLU A 178 -6.75 4.72 9.39
CA GLU A 178 -6.91 6.04 8.80
C GLU A 178 -6.11 6.17 7.49
N ILE A 179 -4.88 5.67 7.45
CA ILE A 179 -4.02 5.70 6.27
C ILE A 179 -4.59 4.83 5.15
N VAL A 180 -4.99 3.59 5.42
CA VAL A 180 -5.60 2.72 4.40
C VAL A 180 -6.86 3.38 3.82
N ARG A 181 -7.74 3.93 4.67
CA ARG A 181 -8.92 4.68 4.20
C ARG A 181 -8.56 5.90 3.36
N LYS A 182 -7.54 6.65 3.78
CA LYS A 182 -7.08 7.88 3.10
C LYS A 182 -6.45 7.58 1.73
N LEU A 183 -5.81 6.42 1.56
CA LEU A 183 -4.98 6.14 0.39
C LEU A 183 -5.54 5.06 -0.54
N ARG A 184 -6.51 4.23 -0.12
CA ARG A 184 -7.03 3.09 -0.91
C ARG A 184 -7.59 3.43 -2.30
N TYR A 185 -7.96 4.68 -2.57
CA TYR A 185 -8.41 5.09 -3.90
C TYR A 185 -7.27 5.33 -4.89
N HIS A 186 -6.02 5.47 -4.41
CA HIS A 186 -4.85 5.56 -5.28
C HIS A 186 -4.57 4.24 -5.97
N THR A 187 -4.69 4.26 -7.28
CA THR A 187 -4.60 3.07 -8.14
C THR A 187 -3.18 2.50 -8.19
N SER A 188 -2.19 3.35 -8.01
CA SER A 188 -0.78 3.00 -7.96
C SER A 188 -0.45 2.09 -6.78
N ILE A 189 -1.09 2.22 -5.61
CA ILE A 189 -0.81 1.34 -4.48
C ILE A 189 -1.19 -0.09 -4.88
N THR A 190 -0.25 -1.03 -4.79
CA THR A 190 -0.43 -2.42 -5.23
C THR A 190 -0.22 -3.43 -4.14
N LEU A 191 0.38 -3.03 -3.01
CA LEU A 191 0.63 -3.89 -1.87
C LEU A 191 0.76 -3.03 -0.61
N TRP A 192 0.17 -3.50 0.48
CA TRP A 192 0.38 -2.99 1.83
C TRP A 192 1.38 -3.89 2.54
N CYS A 193 2.42 -3.32 3.15
CA CYS A 193 3.47 -4.07 3.84
C CYS A 193 3.54 -3.66 5.31
N GLY A 194 3.67 -4.62 6.22
CA GLY A 194 3.62 -4.39 7.65
C GLY A 194 4.78 -3.57 8.20
N ASN A 195 6.00 -3.82 7.73
CA ASN A 195 7.21 -3.17 8.22
C ASN A 195 8.42 -3.40 7.29
N ASN A 196 9.53 -2.70 7.57
CA ASN A 196 10.85 -2.99 7.03
C ASN A 196 11.73 -3.80 8.01
N GLU A 197 12.18 -4.96 7.57
CA GLU A 197 13.24 -5.82 8.14
C GLU A 197 13.03 -6.32 9.57
N ILE A 198 11.89 -6.05 10.22
CA ILE A 198 11.70 -6.42 11.62
C ILE A 198 11.67 -7.95 11.79
N ASN A 199 10.97 -8.67 10.91
CA ASN A 199 10.91 -10.13 10.98
C ASN A 199 12.24 -10.80 10.62
N TRP A 200 13.02 -10.20 9.71
CA TRP A 200 14.39 -10.66 9.47
C TRP A 200 15.30 -10.38 10.67
N GLY A 201 15.12 -9.23 11.33
CA GLY A 201 15.80 -8.90 12.57
C GLY A 201 15.55 -9.93 13.67
N PHE A 202 14.31 -10.39 13.83
CA PHE A 202 13.99 -11.46 14.81
C PHE A 202 14.71 -12.79 14.53
N ASP A 203 14.96 -13.11 13.26
CA ASP A 203 15.61 -14.36 12.86
C ASP A 203 17.14 -14.30 12.97
N GLU A 204 17.74 -13.13 12.72
CA GLU A 204 19.19 -13.04 12.48
C GLU A 204 19.94 -11.92 13.23
N TRP A 205 19.25 -10.94 13.82
CA TRP A 205 19.92 -9.83 14.51
C TRP A 205 20.01 -10.10 16.01
N PRO A 206 21.22 -10.11 16.61
CA PRO A 206 21.41 -10.51 18.01
C PRO A 206 20.64 -9.67 19.04
N MET A 207 20.25 -8.44 18.68
CA MET A 207 19.61 -7.50 19.60
C MET A 207 18.08 -7.57 19.56
N MET A 208 17.47 -8.17 18.53
CA MET A 208 16.01 -8.21 18.35
C MET A 208 15.41 -9.53 18.86
N THR A 209 15.46 -9.73 20.17
CA THR A 209 15.11 -11.00 20.82
C THR A 209 13.94 -10.90 21.81
N HIS A 210 13.43 -9.70 22.07
CA HIS A 210 12.45 -9.48 23.12
C HIS A 210 11.08 -10.03 22.71
N LYS A 211 10.49 -10.80 23.65
CA LYS A 211 9.16 -11.39 23.50
C LYS A 211 8.30 -11.06 24.71
N VAL A 212 7.02 -10.80 24.46
CA VAL A 212 5.98 -10.69 25.50
C VAL A 212 4.88 -11.68 25.13
N ASP A 213 4.49 -12.52 26.09
CA ASP A 213 3.53 -13.62 25.89
C ASP A 213 3.95 -14.63 24.78
N GLY A 214 5.26 -14.80 24.58
CA GLY A 214 5.81 -15.70 23.56
C GLY A 214 5.87 -15.12 22.15
N GLU A 215 5.47 -13.86 21.96
CA GLU A 215 5.44 -13.19 20.67
C GLU A 215 6.47 -12.06 20.60
N TYR A 216 7.17 -11.92 19.47
CA TYR A 216 8.15 -10.86 19.27
C TYR A 216 7.47 -9.49 19.24
N LEU A 217 8.13 -8.48 19.82
CA LEU A 217 7.65 -7.10 19.90
C LEU A 217 7.38 -6.50 18.51
N GLY A 218 6.09 -6.37 18.16
CA GLY A 218 5.60 -5.85 16.89
C GLY A 218 4.73 -6.84 16.10
N ASN A 219 4.89 -8.15 16.32
CA ASN A 219 4.15 -9.17 15.56
C ASN A 219 2.63 -9.16 15.83
N LYS A 220 2.16 -8.69 16.99
CA LYS A 220 0.71 -8.49 17.21
C LYS A 220 0.13 -7.50 16.21
N LEU A 221 0.93 -6.52 15.78
CA LEU A 221 0.55 -5.59 14.72
C LEU A 221 0.67 -6.25 13.34
N TYR A 222 1.87 -6.71 12.97
CA TYR A 222 2.18 -7.08 11.59
C TYR A 222 1.60 -8.43 11.14
N LEU A 223 1.42 -9.39 12.06
CA LEU A 223 0.90 -10.71 11.73
C LEU A 223 -0.61 -10.84 11.99
N HIS A 224 -1.19 -9.95 12.81
CA HIS A 224 -2.58 -10.07 13.26
C HIS A 224 -3.42 -8.84 12.95
N ASP A 225 -3.08 -7.66 13.49
CA ASP A 225 -3.97 -6.50 13.41
C ASP A 225 -3.97 -5.85 12.01
N PHE A 226 -2.81 -5.54 11.46
CA PHE A 226 -2.67 -4.88 10.17
C PHE A 226 -3.25 -5.67 9.00
N PRO A 227 -3.03 -7.00 8.86
CA PRO A 227 -3.71 -7.77 7.81
C PRO A 227 -5.23 -7.73 7.96
N MET A 228 -5.75 -7.77 9.19
CA MET A 228 -7.19 -7.67 9.44
C MET A 228 -7.74 -6.30 9.06
N ILE A 229 -7.03 -5.22 9.40
CA ILE A 229 -7.43 -3.86 9.02
C ILE A 229 -7.40 -3.70 7.50
N CYS A 230 -6.34 -4.16 6.83
CA CYS A 230 -6.25 -4.12 5.37
C CYS A 230 -7.38 -4.91 4.70
N ALA A 231 -7.70 -6.12 5.19
CA ALA A 231 -8.79 -6.92 4.66
C ALA A 231 -10.17 -6.25 4.86
N GLN A 232 -10.36 -5.50 5.95
CA GLN A 232 -11.60 -4.76 6.21
C GLN A 232 -11.73 -3.48 5.37
N GLU A 233 -10.64 -2.72 5.24
CA GLU A 233 -10.68 -1.38 4.68
C GLU A 233 -10.28 -1.32 3.20
N ASP A 234 -9.48 -2.26 2.72
CA ASP A 234 -9.03 -2.34 1.33
C ASP A 234 -8.82 -3.80 0.88
N PRO A 235 -9.89 -4.60 0.74
CA PRO A 235 -9.81 -5.99 0.32
C PRO A 235 -9.32 -6.18 -1.13
N SER A 236 -9.13 -5.08 -1.88
CA SER A 236 -8.72 -5.11 -3.29
C SER A 236 -7.21 -5.26 -3.49
N ARG A 237 -6.42 -5.24 -2.42
CA ARG A 237 -4.96 -5.30 -2.47
C ARG A 237 -4.40 -6.39 -1.56
N PRO A 238 -3.30 -7.05 -1.94
CA PRO A 238 -2.59 -7.96 -1.06
C PRO A 238 -1.94 -7.22 0.12
N TYR A 239 -1.84 -7.93 1.24
CA TYR A 239 -1.05 -7.54 2.40
C TYR A 239 0.18 -8.44 2.52
N TRP A 240 1.31 -7.86 2.93
CA TRP A 240 2.58 -8.54 3.16
C TRP A 240 3.10 -8.23 4.57
N PRO A 241 3.48 -9.21 5.40
CA PRO A 241 3.75 -8.93 6.81
C PRO A 241 5.02 -8.09 7.08
N SER A 242 6.07 -8.28 6.29
CA SER A 242 7.37 -7.62 6.48
C SER A 242 8.15 -7.68 5.17
N SER A 243 9.10 -6.78 4.97
CA SER A 243 10.04 -6.84 3.84
C SER A 243 11.47 -6.87 4.40
N PRO A 244 12.20 -8.00 4.31
CA PRO A 244 11.82 -9.24 3.64
C PRO A 244 10.94 -10.16 4.49
N TYR A 245 10.18 -11.05 3.86
CA TYR A 245 9.42 -12.14 4.51
C TYR A 245 9.27 -13.36 3.61
N GLY A 246 8.97 -14.55 4.17
CA GLY A 246 8.68 -15.77 3.40
C GLY A 246 9.67 -16.92 3.62
N GLY A 247 9.18 -18.16 3.53
CA GLY A 247 9.98 -19.36 3.78
C GLY A 247 10.20 -19.66 5.27
N ASP A 248 11.27 -20.40 5.59
CA ASP A 248 11.59 -20.82 6.96
C ASP A 248 12.18 -19.70 7.83
N LYS A 249 12.81 -18.72 7.18
CA LYS A 249 13.31 -17.47 7.76
C LYS A 249 12.89 -16.32 6.86
N ALA A 250 12.62 -15.16 7.43
CA ALA A 250 12.06 -14.02 6.72
C ALA A 250 12.85 -13.60 5.46
N ASN A 251 14.19 -13.67 5.48
CA ASN A 251 15.03 -13.35 4.32
C ASN A 251 15.45 -14.62 3.55
N SER A 252 14.52 -15.53 3.26
CA SER A 252 14.82 -16.75 2.50
C SER A 252 14.96 -16.46 1.01
N ALA A 253 15.96 -17.05 0.34
CA ALA A 253 16.12 -16.94 -1.12
C ALA A 253 15.09 -17.76 -1.91
N SER A 254 14.37 -18.69 -1.26
CA SER A 254 13.44 -19.62 -1.93
C SER A 254 11.96 -19.26 -1.75
N SER A 255 11.61 -18.16 -1.10
CA SER A 255 10.21 -17.76 -0.91
C SER A 255 10.12 -16.28 -0.55
N GLY A 256 9.13 -15.59 -1.12
CA GLY A 256 8.86 -14.19 -0.80
C GLY A 256 9.84 -13.22 -1.43
N ASP A 257 10.12 -12.12 -0.74
CA ASP A 257 11.07 -11.09 -1.13
C ASP A 257 12.38 -11.19 -0.34
N TYR A 258 13.45 -10.60 -0.86
CA TYR A 258 14.81 -10.78 -0.32
C TYR A 258 15.60 -9.47 -0.32
N HIS A 259 16.32 -9.21 0.77
CA HIS A 259 17.24 -8.08 0.91
C HIS A 259 18.70 -8.55 0.80
N ILE A 260 19.38 -8.18 -0.29
CA ILE A 260 20.79 -8.51 -0.57
C ILE A 260 21.71 -7.43 -0.01
N TRP A 261 22.14 -7.56 1.26
CA TRP A 261 23.08 -6.63 1.89
C TRP A 261 24.53 -7.13 1.99
N ASN A 262 24.77 -8.42 1.73
CA ASN A 262 26.10 -9.03 1.81
C ASN A 262 27.12 -8.47 0.79
N VAL A 263 26.67 -7.76 -0.25
CA VAL A 263 27.56 -7.11 -1.23
C VAL A 263 28.17 -5.82 -0.68
N TRP A 264 27.42 -5.04 0.11
CA TRP A 264 27.85 -3.74 0.62
C TRP A 264 28.28 -3.78 2.09
N SER A 265 27.44 -4.35 2.95
CA SER A 265 27.54 -4.17 4.40
C SER A 265 28.58 -5.06 5.08
N GLY A 266 29.08 -6.11 4.39
CA GLY A 266 30.20 -6.94 4.82
C GLY A 266 29.98 -7.68 6.12
#